data_AF-A0A5S4GEI9-F1
#
_entry.id   AF-A0A5S4GEI9-F1
#
_cell.length_a   1.000
_cell.length_b   1.000
_cell.length_c   1.000
_cell.angle_alpha   90.00
_cell.angle_beta   90.00
_cell.angle_gamma   90.00
#
_symmetry.space_group_name_H-M   'P 1'
#
loop_
_entity.id
_entity.type
_entity.pdbx_description
1 polymer ?
#
loop_
_entity_poly.entity_id
_entity_poly.type
_entity_poly.pdbx_seq_one_letter_code
_entity_poly.pdbx_strand_id
1 'polypeptide(L)' 'MAARLVISITTQDIGARITTRRRVPDGFRDAVGILESWEGGVLAVRKKDGTLVEIFEETLVAAKVVPVAPPRPGRM' A
#
# COMPACT_ATOMS: atom_id res chain seq x y z
N MET A 1 18.07 -15.31 -1.42
CA MET A 1 17.84 -14.05 -0.67
C MET A 1 16.42 -14.04 -0.16
N ALA A 2 16.20 -13.95 1.15
CA ALA A 2 14.86 -13.80 1.71
C ALA A 2 14.45 -12.33 1.66
N ALA A 3 13.30 -12.00 1.07
CA ALA A 3 12.76 -10.65 1.10
C ALA A 3 12.19 -10.35 2.49
N ARG A 4 12.61 -9.25 3.12
CA ARG A 4 12.08 -8.82 4.42
C ARG A 4 10.72 -8.15 4.23
N LEU A 5 9.72 -8.67 4.92
CA LEU A 5 8.41 -8.03 5.05
C LEU A 5 8.52 -6.87 6.04
N VAL A 6 8.16 -5.66 5.60
CA VAL A 6 8.29 -4.42 6.36
C VAL A 6 7.06 -3.56 6.14
N ILE A 7 6.48 -3.06 7.22
CA ILE A 7 5.46 -2.02 7.23
C ILE A 7 6.18 -0.73 7.63
N SER A 8 6.21 0.24 6.72
CA SER A 8 6.87 1.53 6.93
C SER A 8 5.94 2.70 6.62
N ILE A 9 4.63 2.49 6.77
CA ILE A 9 3.60 3.52 6.65
C ILE A 9 2.97 3.76 8.01
N THR A 10 2.36 4.93 8.17
CA THR A 10 1.62 5.35 9.35
C THR A 10 0.33 6.04 8.90
N THR A 11 -0.51 6.45 9.86
CA THR A 11 -1.69 7.28 9.58
C THR A 11 -1.33 8.64 8.95
N GLN A 12 -0.08 9.11 9.05
CA GLN A 12 0.38 10.33 8.39
C GLN A 12 0.48 10.19 6.87
N ASP A 13 0.49 8.95 6.36
CA ASP A 13 0.56 8.65 4.93
C ASP A 13 -0.82 8.59 4.25
N ILE A 14 -1.90 8.96 4.97
CA ILE A 14 -3.23 9.13 4.36
C ILE A 14 -3.14 10.17 3.23
N GLY A 15 -3.70 9.84 2.07
CA GLY A 15 -3.59 10.60 0.82
C GLY A 15 -2.36 10.22 -0.03
N ALA A 16 -1.38 9.50 0.52
CA ALA A 16 -0.23 9.03 -0.24
C ALA A 16 -0.55 7.77 -1.06
N ARG A 17 0.18 7.61 -2.16
CA ARG A 17 0.17 6.34 -2.90
C ARG A 17 1.02 5.33 -2.15
N ILE A 18 0.44 4.18 -1.84
CA ILE A 18 1.11 3.09 -1.13
C ILE A 18 1.05 1.79 -1.92
N THR A 19 1.97 0.89 -1.60
CA THR A 19 1.88 -0.53 -1.92
C THR A 19 1.65 -1.30 -0.62
N THR A 20 0.84 -2.34 -0.68
CA THR A 20 0.51 -3.19 0.46
C THR A 20 0.60 -4.64 0.05
N ARG A 21 0.94 -5.48 1.02
CA ARG A 21 0.82 -6.94 0.97
C ARG A 21 0.13 -7.40 2.24
N ARG A 22 -0.95 -8.17 2.08
CA ARG A 22 -1.72 -8.75 3.17
C ARG A 22 -1.79 -10.28 3.06
N ARG A 23 -1.96 -10.93 4.21
CA ARG A 23 -2.31 -12.36 4.28
C ARG A 23 -3.77 -12.56 3.87
N VAL A 24 -4.02 -13.67 3.18
CA VAL A 24 -5.34 -14.22 2.86
C VAL A 24 -5.28 -15.75 3.06
N PRO A 25 -6.41 -16.48 3.12
CA PRO A 25 -6.38 -17.93 3.35
C PRO A 25 -5.44 -18.70 2.42
N ASP A 26 -5.44 -18.36 1.12
CA ASP A 26 -4.63 -19.05 0.10
C ASP A 26 -3.25 -18.42 -0.13
N GLY A 27 -2.76 -17.58 0.79
CA GLY A 27 -1.43 -16.98 0.73
C GLY A 27 -1.42 -15.46 0.91
N PHE A 28 -0.97 -14.72 -0.11
CA PHE A 28 -0.81 -13.27 -0.05
C PHE A 28 -1.50 -12.56 -1.21
N ARG A 29 -2.01 -11.36 -0.94
CA ARG A 29 -2.54 -10.46 -1.97
C ARG A 29 -1.91 -9.09 -1.81
N ASP A 30 -1.66 -8.47 -2.97
CA ASP A 30 -1.07 -7.15 -3.05
C ASP A 30 -2.10 -6.14 -3.55
N ALA A 31 -2.02 -4.92 -3.03
CA ALA A 31 -2.79 -3.79 -3.53
C ALA A 31 -1.91 -2.55 -3.61
N VAL A 32 -2.07 -1.79 -4.70
CA VAL A 32 -1.42 -0.50 -4.91
C VAL A 32 -2.49 0.54 -5.15
N GLY A 33 -2.45 1.63 -4.40
CA GLY A 33 -3.49 2.64 -4.42
C GLY A 33 -3.19 3.81 -3.50
N ILE A 34 -4.14 4.72 -3.38
CA ILE A 34 -4.10 5.81 -2.40
C ILE A 34 -4.65 5.30 -1.08
N LEU A 35 -3.96 5.56 0.03
CA LEU A 35 -4.50 5.31 1.38
C LEU A 35 -5.56 6.37 1.69
N GLU A 36 -6.85 6.04 1.59
CA GLU A 36 -7.94 6.99 1.83
C GLU A 36 -8.23 7.16 3.33
N SER A 37 -8.14 6.09 4.10
CA SER A 37 -8.30 6.13 5.56
C SER A 37 -7.51 5.01 6.24
N TRP A 38 -7.21 5.21 7.52
CA TRP A 38 -6.71 4.19 8.42
C TRP A 38 -7.28 4.45 9.82
N GLU A 39 -8.31 3.69 10.17
CA GLU A 39 -9.05 3.84 11.41
C GLU A 39 -9.67 2.51 11.83
N GLY A 40 -9.87 2.31 13.13
CA GLY A 40 -10.46 1.07 13.65
C GLY A 40 -9.71 -0.21 13.25
N GLY A 41 -8.40 -0.11 12.99
CA GLY A 41 -7.60 -1.24 12.52
C GLY A 41 -7.85 -1.65 11.06
N VAL A 42 -8.47 -0.79 10.25
CA VAL A 42 -8.76 -1.03 8.84
C VAL A 42 -8.14 0.07 7.99
N LEU A 43 -7.39 -0.33 6.97
CA LEU A 43 -6.87 0.56 5.93
C LEU A 43 -7.78 0.51 4.72
N ALA A 44 -8.27 1.65 4.26
CA ALA A 44 -9.02 1.78 3.01
C ALA A 44 -8.09 2.25 1.90
N VAL A 45 -7.87 1.40 0.89
CA VAL A 45 -6.96 1.68 -0.23
C VAL A 45 -7.72 1.78 -1.54
N ARG A 46 -7.73 2.97 -2.14
CA ARG A 46 -8.34 3.22 -3.45
C ARG A 46 -7.37 2.88 -4.57
N LYS A 47 -7.71 1.85 -5.35
CA LYS A 47 -6.94 1.48 -6.54
C LYS A 47 -7.14 2.50 -7.66
N LYS A 48 -6.22 2.48 -8.62
CA LYS A 48 -6.26 3.34 -9.82
C LYS A 48 -7.56 3.18 -10.62
N ASP A 49 -8.14 1.99 -10.62
CA ASP A 49 -9.40 1.68 -11.33
C ASP A 49 -10.66 2.17 -10.59
N GLY A 50 -10.51 2.84 -9.44
CA GLY A 50 -11.62 3.31 -8.62
C GLY A 50 -12.12 2.30 -7.58
N THR A 51 -11.63 1.06 -7.59
CA THR A 51 -12.02 0.04 -6.60
C THR A 51 -11.48 0.39 -5.22
N LEU A 52 -12.34 0.37 -4.21
CA LEU A 52 -11.91 0.45 -2.80
C LEU A 52 -11.56 -0.95 -2.29
N VAL A 53 -10.41 -1.07 -1.65
CA VAL A 53 -9.99 -2.30 -0.99
C VAL A 53 -9.76 -2.02 0.48
N GLU A 54 -10.51 -2.70 1.33
CA GLU A 54 -10.29 -2.69 2.77
C GLU A 54 -9.28 -3.77 3.16
N ILE A 55 -8.39 -3.42 4.09
CA ILE A 55 -7.31 -4.27 4.58
C ILE A 55 -7.30 -4.18 6.11
N PHE A 56 -7.53 -5.29 6.79
CA PHE A 56 -7.33 -5.36 8.24
C PHE A 56 -5.84 -5.24 8.57
N GLU A 57 -5.50 -4.34 9.49
CA GLU A 57 -4.14 -4.06 9.93
C GLU A 57 -3.42 -5.32 10.42
N GLU A 58 -4.10 -6.20 11.15
CA GLU A 58 -3.59 -7.49 11.63
C GLU A 58 -3.18 -8.46 10.51
N THR A 59 -3.72 -8.29 9.30
CA THR A 59 -3.37 -9.12 8.13
C THR A 59 -2.23 -8.50 7.30
N LEU A 60 -1.91 -7.23 7.53
CA LEU A 60 -0.89 -6.50 6.78
C LEU A 60 0.49 -7.04 7.16
N VAL A 61 1.29 -7.39 6.16
CA VAL A 61 2.66 -7.91 6.39
C VAL A 61 3.73 -7.04 5.78
N ALA A 62 3.40 -6.27 4.74
CA ALA A 62 4.28 -5.25 4.23
C ALA A 62 3.48 -4.09 3.67
N ALA A 63 3.97 -2.87 3.88
CA ALA A 63 3.44 -1.69 3.24
C ALA A 63 4.48 -0.59 3.18
N LYS A 64 4.49 0.15 2.06
CA LYS A 64 5.42 1.26 1.81
C LYS A 64 4.76 2.35 1.00
N VAL A 65 5.13 3.60 1.27
CA VAL A 65 4.84 4.72 0.38
C VAL A 65 5.55 4.50 -0.96
N VAL A 66 4.84 4.73 -2.06
CA VAL A 66 5.37 4.72 -3.41
C VAL A 66 5.73 6.17 -3.78
N PRO A 67 7.03 6.50 -3.92
CA PRO A 67 7.43 7.83 -4.37
C PRO A 67 6.86 8.13 -5.76
N VAL A 68 6.55 9.40 -6.02
CA VAL A 68 6.32 9.85 -7.39
C VAL A 68 7.59 9.55 -8.19
N ALA A 69 7.45 8.91 -9.35
CA ALA A 69 8.59 8.59 -10.18
C ALA A 69 9.37 9.89 -10.47
N PRO A 70 10.71 9.90 -10.31
CA PRO A 70 11.49 11.07 -10.65
C PRO A 70 11.27 11.45 -12.12
N PRO A 71 11.39 12.74 -12.49
CA PRO A 71 11.27 13.19 -13.87
C PRO A 71 12.19 12.35 -14.75
N ARG A 72 11.67 11.83 -15.88
CA ARG A 72 12.52 11.12 -16.83
C ARG A 72 13.61 12.08 -17.32
N PRO A 73 14.89 11.66 -17.40
CA PRO A 73 15.90 12.46 -18.09
C PRO A 73 15.39 12.73 -19.50
N GLY A 74 15.22 14.01 -19.84
CA GLY A 74 14.87 14.39 -21.19
C GLY A 74 15.92 13.83 -22.13
N ARG A 75 15.50 13.06 -23.13
CA ARG A 75 16.39 12.66 -24.21
C ARG A 75 16.64 13.93 -25.03
N MET A 76 17.76 14.60 -24.77
CA MET A 76 18.32 15.59 -25.70
C MET A 76 18.88 14.88 -26.92
#